data_AF-A0AB73KBA9-F1
#
_entry.id   AF-A0AB73KBA9-F1
#
_cell.length_a   1.000
_cell.length_b   1.000
_cell.length_c   1.000
_cell.angle_alpha   90.00
_cell.angle_beta   90.00
_cell.angle_gamma   90.00
#
_symmetry.space_group_name_H-M   'P 1'
#
loop_
_entity.id
_entity.type
_entity.pdbx_description
1 polymer ?
#
loop_
_entity_poly.entity_id
_entity_poly.type
_entity_poly.pdbx_seq_one_letter_code
_entity_poly.pdbx_strand_id
1 'polypeptide(L)'
;MAVTVTRVVDPAGAGVFGPDAGNRFVAVQFRLRDTGTAVYADSPTNGAQVIDTQGQAFNSTIADTNAGPSFPGSVRITPGDTALGFITFEVPKASVIAKVQFTLNSGFAANTGQWTVQGVEKGSPTTGTAPVPQPTVSTAPAPTSAAGATSPRQVVENYYAAINAHAYLTAWNLGGKNLNGSMQGFVAGFAGTAHDTVTVTDVQGDTVSVVLDATQTDGSHRVFSGTYTVRDGMIVSADIH
;
A
#
# COMPACT_ATOMS: atom_id res chain seq x y z
N MET A 1 -15.33 14.14 5.26
CA MET A 1 -15.07 12.88 4.55
C MET A 1 -15.95 11.74 5.05
N ALA A 2 -16.63 11.05 4.12
CA ALA A 2 -17.30 9.78 4.33
C ALA A 2 -16.69 8.74 3.39
N VAL A 3 -16.25 7.61 3.95
CA VAL A 3 -15.63 6.49 3.22
C VAL A 3 -16.61 5.33 3.16
N THR A 4 -16.68 4.63 2.02
CA THR A 4 -17.50 3.42 1.85
C THR A 4 -16.78 2.40 0.98
N VAL A 5 -16.76 1.14 1.41
CA VAL A 5 -16.42 0.02 0.54
C VAL A 5 -17.63 -0.27 -0.35
N THR A 6 -17.41 -0.30 -1.66
CA THR A 6 -18.46 -0.49 -2.68
C THR A 6 -18.36 -1.83 -3.40
N ARG A 7 -17.16 -2.41 -3.47
CA ARG A 7 -16.92 -3.74 -4.06
C ARG A 7 -15.65 -4.35 -3.47
N VAL A 8 -15.61 -5.68 -3.38
CA VAL A 8 -14.39 -6.46 -3.16
C VAL A 8 -14.29 -7.46 -4.31
N VAL A 9 -13.09 -7.62 -4.87
CA VAL A 9 -12.80 -8.59 -5.93
C VAL A 9 -11.64 -9.46 -5.47
N ASP A 10 -11.91 -10.75 -5.27
CA ASP A 10 -10.97 -11.74 -4.75
C ASP A 10 -11.20 -13.11 -5.45
N PRO A 11 -10.21 -13.67 -6.17
CA PRO A 11 -8.96 -13.03 -6.58
C PRO A 11 -9.21 -11.92 -7.60
N ALA A 12 -8.47 -10.82 -7.49
CA ALA A 12 -8.41 -9.79 -8.51
C ALA A 12 -7.47 -10.18 -9.65
N GLY A 13 -7.84 -9.83 -10.89
CA GLY A 13 -6.95 -9.97 -12.04
C GLY A 13 -5.79 -8.97 -11.97
N ALA A 14 -4.58 -9.42 -12.27
CA ALA A 14 -3.39 -8.58 -12.37
C ALA A 14 -3.30 -7.87 -13.72
N GLY A 15 -2.69 -6.67 -13.72
CA GLY A 15 -2.33 -5.93 -14.92
C GLY A 15 -1.05 -6.46 -15.59
N VAL A 16 -0.06 -5.59 -15.81
CA VAL A 16 1.21 -5.96 -16.46
C VAL A 16 2.08 -6.87 -15.57
N PHE A 17 2.04 -6.66 -14.26
CA PHE A 17 2.79 -7.44 -13.27
C PHE A 17 1.83 -8.20 -12.35
N GLY A 18 2.15 -9.47 -12.09
CA GLY A 18 1.38 -10.35 -11.20
C GLY A 18 1.81 -10.27 -9.73
N PRO A 19 1.02 -10.86 -8.82
CA PRO A 19 1.44 -11.08 -7.44
C PRO A 19 2.59 -12.09 -7.35
N ASP A 20 3.35 -12.02 -6.26
CA ASP A 20 4.48 -12.91 -5.97
C ASP A 20 4.06 -14.39 -5.86
N ALA A 21 5.05 -15.28 -5.99
CA ALA A 21 4.86 -16.74 -6.03
C ALA A 21 4.29 -17.30 -4.71
N GLY A 22 2.95 -17.38 -4.62
CA GLY A 22 2.22 -17.83 -3.44
C GLY A 22 1.10 -16.89 -3.03
N ASN A 23 1.11 -15.66 -3.54
CA ASN A 23 0.15 -14.60 -3.25
C ASN A 23 -0.92 -14.47 -4.35
N ARG A 24 -1.99 -13.75 -4.02
CA ARG A 24 -3.02 -13.29 -4.96
C ARG A 24 -3.31 -11.82 -4.70
N PHE A 25 -3.67 -11.09 -5.75
CA PHE A 25 -4.24 -9.75 -5.56
C PHE A 25 -5.68 -9.85 -5.07
N VAL A 26 -6.07 -8.93 -4.21
CA VAL A 26 -7.44 -8.60 -3.83
C VAL A 26 -7.62 -7.12 -4.12
N ALA A 27 -8.70 -6.74 -4.80
CA ALA A 27 -8.95 -5.35 -5.17
C ALA A 27 -10.24 -4.87 -4.49
N VAL A 28 -10.12 -3.83 -3.65
CA VAL A 28 -11.26 -3.23 -2.94
C VAL A 28 -11.58 -1.87 -3.55
N GLN A 29 -12.82 -1.69 -3.99
CA GLN A 29 -13.30 -0.42 -4.53
C GLN A 29 -13.83 0.46 -3.41
N PHE A 30 -13.12 1.55 -3.10
CA PHE A 30 -13.61 2.54 -2.15
C PHE A 30 -14.23 3.72 -2.88
N ARG A 31 -15.31 4.24 -2.29
CA ARG A 31 -15.89 5.53 -2.62
C ARG A 31 -15.64 6.48 -1.45
N LEU A 32 -14.88 7.53 -1.70
CA LEU A 32 -14.61 8.64 -0.78
C LEU A 32 -15.47 9.82 -1.21
N ARG A 33 -16.32 10.34 -0.33
CA ARG A 33 -17.08 11.57 -0.55
C ARG A 33 -16.69 12.61 0.46
N ASP A 34 -16.25 13.79 0.05
CA ASP A 34 -16.05 14.84 1.04
C ASP A 34 -17.37 15.41 1.56
N THR A 35 -17.41 15.58 2.86
CA THR A 35 -18.53 16.05 3.68
C THR A 35 -18.10 17.15 4.65
N GLY A 36 -16.84 17.57 4.59
CA GLY A 36 -16.31 18.71 5.35
C GLY A 36 -16.49 20.02 4.59
N THR A 37 -15.69 21.02 4.99
CA THR A 37 -15.66 22.37 4.41
C THR A 37 -14.29 22.75 3.84
N ALA A 38 -13.32 21.83 3.88
CA ALA A 38 -11.95 22.03 3.42
C ALA A 38 -11.54 20.86 2.50
N VAL A 39 -10.86 21.18 1.41
CA VAL A 39 -10.46 20.22 0.36
C VAL A 39 -9.61 19.10 0.96
N TYR A 40 -10.07 17.85 0.80
CA TYR A 40 -9.29 16.67 1.14
C TYR A 40 -8.17 16.48 0.10
N ALA A 41 -6.94 16.29 0.59
CA ALA A 41 -5.77 15.97 -0.22
C ALA A 41 -4.93 14.95 0.56
N ASP A 42 -4.81 13.74 0.03
CA ASP A 42 -4.30 12.56 0.77
C ASP A 42 -3.90 11.44 -0.21
N SER A 43 -3.28 10.37 0.29
CA SER A 43 -2.97 9.14 -0.45
C SER A 43 -3.82 7.98 0.08
N PRO A 44 -5.00 7.68 -0.51
CA PRO A 44 -5.95 6.70 0.03
C PRO A 44 -5.41 5.27 0.17
N THR A 45 -4.43 4.89 -0.65
CA THR A 45 -3.69 3.62 -0.57
C THR A 45 -3.11 3.40 0.82
N ASN A 46 -2.35 4.38 1.31
CA ASN A 46 -1.53 4.29 2.52
C ASN A 46 -2.38 4.10 3.79
N GLY A 47 -3.62 4.58 3.75
CA GLY A 47 -4.60 4.42 4.84
C GLY A 47 -5.38 3.10 4.83
N ALA A 48 -5.27 2.29 3.78
CA ALA A 48 -6.15 1.14 3.55
C ALA A 48 -5.47 -0.21 3.88
N GLN A 49 -6.23 -1.11 4.50
CA GLN A 49 -5.78 -2.46 4.87
C GLN A 49 -6.90 -3.48 4.67
N VAL A 50 -6.54 -4.74 4.41
CA VAL A 50 -7.45 -5.89 4.48
C VAL A 50 -7.03 -6.83 5.61
N ILE A 51 -8.00 -7.40 6.32
CA ILE A 51 -7.74 -8.27 7.49
C ILE A 51 -8.43 -9.61 7.27
N ASP A 52 -7.71 -10.70 7.50
CA ASP A 52 -8.23 -12.06 7.31
C ASP A 52 -8.99 -12.62 8.52
N THR A 53 -9.54 -13.83 8.38
CA THR A 53 -10.24 -14.56 9.44
C THR A 53 -9.36 -14.90 10.65
N GLN A 54 -8.03 -14.86 10.50
CA GLN A 54 -7.07 -15.09 11.58
C GLN A 54 -6.66 -13.80 12.28
N GLY A 55 -7.10 -12.63 11.77
CA GLY A 55 -6.75 -11.31 12.27
C GLY A 55 -5.45 -10.75 11.70
N GLN A 56 -4.85 -11.38 10.69
CA GLN A 56 -3.66 -10.86 10.01
C GLN A 56 -4.07 -9.68 9.12
N ALA A 57 -3.37 -8.55 9.26
CA ALA A 57 -3.59 -7.35 8.47
C ALA A 57 -2.57 -7.26 7.33
N PHE A 58 -3.06 -6.94 6.13
CA PHE A 58 -2.28 -6.77 4.90
C PHE A 58 -2.52 -5.36 4.36
N ASN A 59 -1.43 -4.62 4.12
CA ASN A 59 -1.48 -3.26 3.60
C ASN A 59 -1.74 -3.26 2.08
N SER A 60 -2.10 -2.10 1.51
CA SER A 60 -2.20 -1.94 0.05
C SER A 60 -0.84 -2.17 -0.63
N THR A 61 -0.87 -2.67 -1.87
CA THR A 61 0.27 -2.73 -2.78
C THR A 61 0.05 -1.78 -3.97
N ILE A 62 1.13 -1.21 -4.51
CA ILE A 62 1.08 -0.38 -5.72
C ILE A 62 1.12 -1.31 -6.93
N ALA A 63 -0.04 -1.89 -7.29
CA ALA A 63 -0.17 -2.79 -8.43
C ALA A 63 -1.48 -2.57 -9.21
N ASP A 64 -1.37 -2.59 -10.53
CA ASP A 64 -2.50 -2.50 -11.45
C ASP A 64 -3.39 -3.74 -11.40
N THR A 65 -4.70 -3.53 -11.50
CA THR A 65 -5.69 -4.60 -11.48
C THR A 65 -6.76 -4.44 -12.56
N ASN A 66 -7.15 -5.57 -13.15
CA ASN A 66 -8.24 -5.64 -14.13
C ASN A 66 -9.63 -5.62 -13.46
N ALA A 67 -9.71 -5.40 -12.14
CA ALA A 67 -10.96 -5.20 -11.41
C ALA A 67 -11.65 -3.87 -11.75
N GLY A 68 -10.87 -2.86 -12.17
CA GLY A 68 -11.32 -1.52 -12.55
C GLY A 68 -10.22 -0.47 -12.29
N PRO A 69 -10.50 0.83 -12.51
CA PRO A 69 -9.50 1.88 -12.32
C PRO A 69 -9.06 2.00 -10.86
N SER A 70 -7.75 1.91 -10.61
CA SER A 70 -7.13 2.19 -9.32
C SER A 70 -7.28 3.66 -8.93
N PHE A 71 -7.17 3.97 -7.63
CA PHE A 71 -6.90 5.35 -7.21
C PHE A 71 -5.50 5.79 -7.67
N PRO A 72 -5.31 7.05 -8.10
CA PRO A 72 -3.98 7.63 -8.24
C PRO A 72 -3.32 7.76 -6.86
N GLY A 73 -1.98 7.77 -6.81
CA GLY A 73 -1.21 7.82 -5.56
C GLY A 73 -1.49 9.04 -4.66
N SER A 74 -2.03 10.12 -5.24
CA SER A 74 -2.53 11.29 -4.51
C SER A 74 -3.92 11.67 -5.05
N VAL A 75 -4.88 11.87 -4.15
CA VAL A 75 -6.28 12.18 -4.48
C VAL A 75 -6.68 13.52 -3.84
N ARG A 76 -7.29 14.40 -4.65
CA ARG A 76 -7.82 15.69 -4.20
C ARG A 76 -9.33 15.74 -4.40
N ILE A 77 -10.11 15.96 -3.33
CA ILE A 77 -11.59 15.98 -3.36
C ILE A 77 -12.08 17.29 -2.76
N THR A 78 -12.81 18.06 -3.56
CA THR A 78 -13.48 19.30 -3.14
C THR A 78 -14.71 19.01 -2.26
N PRO A 79 -15.07 19.92 -1.33
CA PRO A 79 -16.24 19.73 -0.46
C PRO A 79 -17.53 19.39 -1.21
N GLY A 80 -18.12 18.24 -0.89
CA GLY A 80 -19.34 17.70 -1.51
C GLY A 80 -19.10 16.64 -2.58
N ASP A 81 -17.94 16.67 -3.25
CA ASP A 81 -17.58 15.79 -4.36
C ASP A 81 -17.23 14.36 -3.94
N THR A 82 -17.08 13.48 -4.92
CA THR A 82 -16.78 12.05 -4.73
C THR A 82 -15.59 11.63 -5.60
N ALA A 83 -14.65 10.88 -5.03
CA ALA A 83 -13.72 10.05 -5.78
C ALA A 83 -14.07 8.56 -5.60
N LEU A 84 -13.79 7.76 -6.63
CA LEU A 84 -14.07 6.33 -6.70
C LEU A 84 -12.89 5.64 -7.39
N GLY A 85 -12.40 4.55 -6.82
CA GLY A 85 -11.28 3.81 -7.36
C GLY A 85 -11.03 2.50 -6.61
N PHE A 86 -10.21 1.65 -7.20
CA PHE A 86 -9.71 0.44 -6.54
C PHE A 86 -8.43 0.72 -5.76
N ILE A 87 -8.24 -0.03 -4.69
CA ILE A 87 -6.95 -0.21 -4.01
C ILE A 87 -6.63 -1.70 -4.08
N THR A 88 -5.44 -2.03 -4.57
CA THR A 88 -4.95 -3.41 -4.66
C THR A 88 -4.26 -3.80 -3.37
N PHE A 89 -4.45 -5.03 -2.94
CA PHE A 89 -3.83 -5.66 -1.78
C PHE A 89 -3.20 -6.96 -2.24
N GLU A 90 -2.01 -7.27 -1.75
CA GLU A 90 -1.39 -8.55 -2.02
C GLU A 90 -1.45 -9.42 -0.76
N VAL A 91 -2.06 -10.61 -0.90
CA VAL A 91 -2.36 -11.49 0.24
C VAL A 91 -1.99 -12.94 -0.09
N PRO A 92 -1.57 -13.75 0.88
CA PRO A 92 -1.29 -15.17 0.66
C PRO A 92 -2.50 -15.90 0.07
N LYS A 93 -2.29 -16.83 -0.87
CA LYS A 93 -3.39 -17.61 -1.47
C LYS A 93 -4.23 -18.40 -0.46
N ALA A 94 -3.71 -18.64 0.76
CA ALA A 94 -4.41 -19.29 1.86
C ALA A 94 -5.26 -18.35 2.75
N SER A 95 -4.95 -17.05 2.81
CA SER A 95 -5.68 -16.11 3.70
C SER A 95 -7.10 -15.85 3.20
N VAL A 96 -8.08 -15.81 4.11
CA VAL A 96 -9.49 -15.55 3.79
C VAL A 96 -9.88 -14.18 4.33
N ILE A 97 -10.04 -13.20 3.44
CA ILE A 97 -10.29 -11.81 3.85
C ILE A 97 -11.67 -11.68 4.49
N ALA A 98 -11.69 -11.18 5.73
CA ALA A 98 -12.88 -11.07 6.58
C ALA A 98 -13.27 -9.61 6.87
N LYS A 99 -12.32 -8.66 6.76
CA LYS A 99 -12.58 -7.23 6.97
C LYS A 99 -11.73 -6.37 6.03
N VAL A 100 -12.20 -5.15 5.82
CA VAL A 100 -11.45 -4.03 5.24
C VAL A 100 -11.37 -2.95 6.32
N GLN A 101 -10.22 -2.29 6.44
CA GLN A 101 -10.04 -1.05 7.20
C GLN A 101 -9.57 0.09 6.28
N PHE A 102 -9.96 1.31 6.64
CA PHE A 102 -9.50 2.54 6.00
C PHE A 102 -9.37 3.65 7.05
N THR A 103 -8.15 4.11 7.25
CA THR A 103 -7.81 5.20 8.18
C THR A 103 -7.40 6.43 7.38
N LEU A 104 -8.10 7.54 7.60
CA LEU A 104 -7.86 8.80 6.89
C LEU A 104 -6.47 9.40 7.21
N ASN A 105 -6.06 10.41 6.44
CA ASN A 105 -4.78 11.09 6.58
C ASN A 105 -3.61 10.09 6.43
N SER A 106 -3.60 9.33 5.33
CA SER A 106 -2.58 8.31 5.00
C SER A 106 -2.28 7.34 6.15
N GLY A 107 -3.30 6.94 6.92
CA GLY A 107 -3.17 6.03 8.06
C GLY A 107 -3.07 6.68 9.45
N PHE A 108 -2.96 8.02 9.53
CA PHE A 108 -2.66 8.73 10.79
C PHE A 108 -3.85 9.40 11.48
N ALA A 109 -5.07 9.32 10.93
CA ALA A 109 -6.27 9.79 11.63
C ALA A 109 -6.60 8.91 12.84
N ALA A 110 -7.08 9.53 13.94
CA ALA A 110 -7.54 8.80 15.13
C ALA A 110 -8.80 7.93 14.89
N ASN A 111 -9.44 8.04 13.72
CA ASN A 111 -10.69 7.38 13.38
C ASN A 111 -10.50 6.48 12.14
N THR A 112 -10.66 5.17 12.34
CA THR A 112 -10.61 4.14 11.28
C THR A 112 -12.03 3.70 10.90
N GLY A 113 -12.35 3.73 9.62
CA GLY A 113 -13.52 3.02 9.08
C GLY A 113 -13.22 1.53 8.94
N GLN A 114 -14.17 0.66 9.29
CA GLN A 114 -14.04 -0.79 9.17
C GLN A 114 -15.32 -1.40 8.60
N TRP A 115 -15.17 -2.30 7.63
CA TRP A 115 -16.26 -3.04 6.99
C TRP A 115 -15.96 -4.53 7.05
N THR A 116 -16.98 -5.36 7.32
CA THR A 116 -16.85 -6.81 7.20
C THR A 116 -16.94 -7.20 5.72
N VAL A 117 -15.99 -7.99 5.23
CA VAL A 117 -16.13 -8.69 3.96
C VAL A 117 -17.05 -9.87 4.21
N GLN A 118 -18.35 -9.67 4.03
CA GLN A 118 -19.23 -10.81 3.77
C GLN A 118 -18.80 -11.43 2.43
N GLY A 119 -18.76 -12.76 2.38
CA GLY A 119 -17.93 -13.51 1.44
C GLY A 119 -18.18 -13.14 -0.02
N VAL A 120 -17.16 -13.33 -0.86
CA VAL A 120 -17.23 -13.09 -2.31
C VAL A 120 -18.37 -13.90 -2.95
N GLU A 121 -19.51 -13.25 -3.14
CA GLU A 121 -20.52 -13.72 -4.08
C GLU A 121 -19.91 -13.70 -5.48
N LYS A 122 -19.46 -14.87 -5.93
CA LYS A 122 -19.40 -15.20 -7.36
C LYS A 122 -20.81 -15.01 -7.89
N GLY A 123 -21.04 -13.84 -8.48
CA GLY A 123 -22.30 -13.15 -8.28
C GLY A 123 -23.52 -13.80 -8.92
N SER A 124 -24.60 -13.92 -8.13
CA SER A 124 -26.01 -13.72 -8.51
C SER A 124 -26.90 -14.04 -7.30
N PRO A 125 -28.02 -13.32 -7.09
CA PRO A 125 -28.84 -13.51 -5.90
C PRO A 125 -29.69 -14.78 -5.97
N THR A 126 -29.66 -15.63 -4.93
CA THR A 126 -30.86 -16.25 -4.32
C THR A 126 -30.54 -17.12 -3.09
N THR A 127 -31.57 -17.36 -2.29
CA THR A 127 -31.59 -18.11 -1.03
C THR A 127 -31.31 -19.62 -1.16
N GLY A 128 -30.46 -20.21 -0.29
CA GLY A 128 -30.63 -21.61 0.15
C GLY A 128 -29.39 -22.50 0.40
N THR A 129 -29.24 -22.95 1.66
CA THR A 129 -28.92 -24.34 2.07
C THR A 129 -27.55 -25.00 1.72
N ALA A 130 -26.90 -25.62 2.72
CA ALA A 130 -25.68 -26.48 2.63
C ALA A 130 -26.04 -27.99 2.78
N PRO A 131 -25.18 -29.05 2.53
CA PRO A 131 -23.84 -29.25 3.16
C PRO A 131 -22.72 -30.14 2.45
N VAL A 132 -21.45 -30.04 2.91
CA VAL A 132 -20.41 -31.08 3.34
C VAL A 132 -20.32 -32.47 2.60
N PRO A 133 -19.15 -33.18 2.36
CA PRO A 133 -17.78 -33.18 2.99
C PRO A 133 -16.49 -33.27 2.07
N GLN A 134 -15.33 -33.57 2.71
CA GLN A 134 -13.88 -33.63 2.35
C GLN A 134 -13.39 -34.91 1.56
N PRO A 135 -12.10 -35.04 1.09
CA PRO A 135 -10.93 -35.45 1.93
C PRO A 135 -9.52 -34.85 1.56
N THR A 136 -8.43 -35.42 2.13
CA THR A 136 -6.99 -34.99 2.21
C THR A 136 -6.14 -35.25 0.93
N VAL A 137 -4.93 -34.69 0.68
CA VAL A 137 -3.54 -34.86 1.26
C VAL A 137 -2.52 -33.88 0.58
N SER A 138 -1.22 -33.67 0.88
CA SER A 138 -0.33 -33.73 2.09
C SER A 138 1.12 -33.19 1.77
N THR A 139 1.86 -32.69 2.79
CA THR A 139 3.35 -32.60 2.95
C THR A 139 4.30 -31.98 1.90
N ALA A 140 4.94 -30.85 2.26
CA ALA A 140 6.27 -30.36 1.81
C ALA A 140 6.86 -29.40 2.90
N PRO A 141 8.19 -29.15 2.99
CA PRO A 141 8.79 -28.52 4.17
C PRO A 141 8.61 -26.99 4.26
N ALA A 142 8.53 -26.48 5.49
CA ALA A 142 8.47 -25.05 5.76
C ALA A 142 9.88 -24.42 5.84
N PRO A 143 10.17 -23.34 5.09
CA PRO A 143 11.29 -22.46 5.39
C PRO A 143 10.94 -21.58 6.60
N THR A 144 11.67 -21.74 7.70
CA THR A 144 11.48 -20.92 8.90
C THR A 144 12.03 -19.51 8.69
N SER A 145 11.16 -18.50 8.53
CA SER A 145 11.48 -17.08 8.79
C SER A 145 10.22 -16.24 9.03
N ALA A 146 10.37 -15.22 9.88
CA ALA A 146 9.35 -14.24 10.31
C ALA A 146 8.49 -13.70 9.14
N ALA A 147 7.17 -13.50 9.24
CA ALA A 147 6.26 -13.33 10.38
C ALA A 147 6.61 -12.17 11.35
N GLY A 148 6.10 -10.96 11.07
CA GLY A 148 5.79 -9.98 12.12
C GLY A 148 6.41 -8.58 12.05
N ALA A 149 7.30 -8.28 11.10
CA ALA A 149 7.91 -6.95 10.97
C ALA A 149 7.37 -6.15 9.78
N THR A 150 7.29 -4.82 9.91
CA THR A 150 7.04 -3.89 8.79
C THR A 150 8.06 -4.17 7.70
N SER A 151 7.60 -4.64 6.53
CA SER A 151 8.49 -5.14 5.48
C SER A 151 9.47 -4.05 5.03
N PRO A 152 10.76 -4.36 4.81
CA PRO A 152 11.74 -3.40 4.30
C PRO A 152 11.24 -2.58 3.10
N ARG A 153 10.59 -3.24 2.12
CA ARG A 153 9.86 -2.61 1.00
C ARG A 153 8.95 -1.45 1.47
N GLN A 154 8.04 -1.71 2.40
CA GLN A 154 7.11 -0.70 2.93
C GLN A 154 7.81 0.46 3.66
N VAL A 155 8.96 0.25 4.29
CA VAL A 155 9.69 1.34 4.97
C VAL A 155 10.26 2.31 3.94
N VAL A 156 10.78 1.80 2.82
CA VAL A 156 11.29 2.62 1.72
C VAL A 156 10.15 3.32 0.97
N GLU A 157 9.04 2.62 0.73
CA GLU A 157 7.82 3.20 0.13
C GLU A 157 7.22 4.32 0.99
N ASN A 158 7.05 4.09 2.30
CA ASN A 158 6.56 5.11 3.24
C ASN A 158 7.52 6.29 3.38
N TYR A 159 8.83 6.07 3.28
CA TYR A 159 9.84 7.11 3.31
C TYR A 159 9.71 8.04 2.09
N TYR A 160 9.55 7.50 0.88
CA TYR A 160 9.31 8.30 -0.33
C TYR A 160 7.92 8.93 -0.37
N ALA A 161 6.88 8.26 0.12
CA ALA A 161 5.56 8.87 0.30
C ALA A 161 5.62 10.07 1.25
N ALA A 162 6.41 9.99 2.33
CA ALA A 162 6.62 11.11 3.25
C ALA A 162 7.44 12.27 2.63
N ILE A 163 8.36 11.99 1.71
CA ILE A 163 9.06 13.02 0.91
C ILE A 163 8.05 13.75 -0.01
N ASN A 164 7.28 13.00 -0.80
CA ASN A 164 6.27 13.54 -1.72
C ASN A 164 5.17 14.35 -1.02
N ALA A 165 4.79 13.95 0.19
CA ALA A 165 3.83 14.68 1.02
C ALA A 165 4.42 15.96 1.67
N HIS A 166 5.69 16.32 1.38
CA HIS A 166 6.48 17.32 2.11
C HIS A 166 6.53 17.08 3.63
N ALA A 167 6.23 15.85 4.08
CA ALA A 167 6.25 15.41 5.46
C ALA A 167 7.67 15.02 5.89
N TYR A 168 8.63 15.93 5.66
CA TYR A 168 10.06 15.67 5.83
C TYR A 168 10.43 15.20 7.25
N LEU A 169 9.67 15.59 8.28
CA LEU A 169 9.85 15.10 9.65
C LEU A 169 9.57 13.58 9.77
N THR A 170 8.58 13.08 9.04
CA THR A 170 8.23 11.65 8.98
C THR A 170 9.29 10.87 8.20
N ALA A 171 9.71 11.37 7.03
CA ALA A 171 10.82 10.79 6.28
C ALA A 171 12.14 10.79 7.08
N TRP A 172 12.42 11.87 7.81
CA TRP A 172 13.57 11.98 8.71
C TRP A 172 13.57 10.90 9.80
N ASN A 173 12.41 10.67 10.43
CA ASN A 173 12.23 9.62 11.45
C ASN A 173 12.36 8.20 10.87
N LEU A 174 11.78 7.95 9.69
CA LEU A 174 11.81 6.67 8.97
C LEU A 174 13.20 6.31 8.42
N GLY A 175 14.07 7.29 8.16
CA GLY A 175 15.39 7.01 7.59
C GLY A 175 16.29 8.21 7.37
N GLY A 176 15.75 9.39 7.06
CA GLY A 176 16.54 10.56 6.64
C GLY A 176 17.63 10.97 7.62
N LYS A 177 17.40 10.78 8.93
CA LYS A 177 18.38 11.00 10.02
C LYS A 177 19.65 10.15 9.94
N ASN A 178 19.60 9.01 9.25
CA ASN A 178 20.72 8.08 9.07
C ASN A 178 21.38 8.28 7.70
N LEU A 179 20.65 8.82 6.71
CA LEU A 179 21.10 9.01 5.33
C LEU A 179 21.70 10.40 5.05
N ASN A 180 21.34 11.41 5.84
CA ASN A 180 21.74 12.79 5.63
C ASN A 180 22.08 13.46 6.97
N GLY A 181 23.16 14.25 7.02
CA GLY A 181 23.71 14.79 8.27
C GLY A 181 22.86 15.86 8.96
N SER A 182 21.88 16.47 8.29
CA SER A 182 20.97 17.43 8.92
C SER A 182 19.61 17.53 8.24
N MET A 183 18.55 17.82 9.01
CA MET A 183 17.19 17.97 8.48
C MET A 183 17.07 19.13 7.48
N GLN A 184 17.87 20.20 7.62
CA GLN A 184 17.91 21.28 6.62
C GLN A 184 18.60 20.85 5.33
N GLY A 185 19.74 20.14 5.40
CA GLY A 185 20.40 19.57 4.22
C GLY A 185 19.53 18.53 3.51
N PHE A 186 18.73 17.78 4.26
CA PHE A 186 17.72 16.86 3.73
C PHE A 186 16.62 17.60 2.97
N VAL A 187 15.93 18.56 3.60
CA VAL A 187 14.86 19.36 2.95
C VAL A 187 15.39 20.11 1.74
N ALA A 188 16.59 20.69 1.81
CA ALA A 188 17.22 21.40 0.69
C ALA A 188 17.54 20.48 -0.49
N GLY A 189 17.92 19.21 -0.24
CA GLY A 189 18.17 18.22 -1.28
C GLY A 189 16.93 17.90 -2.12
N PHE A 190 15.76 17.83 -1.49
CA PHE A 190 14.48 17.56 -2.17
C PHE A 190 13.78 18.81 -2.70
N ALA A 191 14.26 20.03 -2.41
CA ALA A 191 13.63 21.27 -2.85
C ALA A 191 13.65 21.49 -4.38
N GLY A 192 14.52 20.78 -5.11
CA GLY A 192 14.52 20.76 -6.58
C GLY A 192 13.59 19.72 -7.21
N THR A 193 13.13 18.73 -6.43
CA THR A 193 12.30 17.62 -6.89
C THR A 193 10.82 17.95 -6.72
N ALA A 194 10.01 17.70 -7.75
CA ALA A 194 8.56 17.85 -7.72
C ALA A 194 7.84 16.56 -7.29
N HIS A 195 8.41 15.40 -7.59
CA HIS A 195 7.91 14.09 -7.16
C HIS A 195 8.98 13.00 -7.29
N ASP A 196 9.12 12.13 -6.30
CA ASP A 196 9.96 10.92 -6.34
C ASP A 196 9.09 9.67 -6.43
N THR A 197 9.25 8.87 -7.49
CA THR A 197 8.53 7.61 -7.68
C THR A 197 9.46 6.44 -7.44
N VAL A 198 9.30 5.73 -6.32
CA VAL A 198 10.09 4.54 -6.00
C VAL A 198 9.45 3.27 -6.56
N THR A 199 10.26 2.47 -7.25
CA THR A 199 9.91 1.16 -7.80
C THR A 199 10.82 0.12 -7.16
N VAL A 200 10.28 -0.72 -6.28
CA VAL A 200 11.06 -1.75 -5.58
C VAL A 200 11.24 -2.98 -6.49
N THR A 201 12.47 -3.22 -6.93
CA THR A 201 12.81 -4.27 -7.90
C THR A 201 13.13 -5.62 -7.26
N ASP A 202 13.67 -5.64 -6.03
CA ASP A 202 13.97 -6.87 -5.29
C ASP A 202 14.04 -6.62 -3.77
N VAL A 203 13.89 -7.67 -2.96
CA VAL A 203 14.00 -7.61 -1.49
C VAL A 203 14.73 -8.84 -0.95
N GLN A 204 15.92 -8.65 -0.38
CA GLN A 204 16.76 -9.71 0.18
C GLN A 204 17.02 -9.44 1.67
N GLY A 205 16.16 -10.01 2.53
CA GLY A 205 16.23 -9.84 3.98
C GLY A 205 16.03 -8.37 4.37
N ASP A 206 17.01 -7.77 5.03
CA ASP A 206 17.05 -6.34 5.41
C ASP A 206 17.17 -5.39 4.20
N THR A 207 17.64 -5.88 3.04
CA THR A 207 18.02 -5.06 1.90
C THR A 207 16.93 -5.00 0.83
N VAL A 208 16.67 -3.80 0.31
CA VAL A 208 15.66 -3.50 -0.70
C VAL A 208 16.35 -2.88 -1.90
N SER A 209 16.28 -3.52 -3.07
CA SER A 209 16.75 -2.92 -4.33
C SER A 209 15.65 -2.07 -4.94
N VAL A 210 15.97 -0.86 -5.38
CA VAL A 210 14.99 0.05 -6.00
C VAL A 210 15.54 0.75 -7.24
N VAL A 211 14.60 1.15 -8.09
CA VAL A 211 14.77 2.20 -9.09
C VAL A 211 13.93 3.39 -8.66
N LEU A 212 14.46 4.60 -8.75
CA LEU A 212 13.80 5.83 -8.37
C LEU A 212 13.67 6.75 -9.58
N ASP A 213 12.46 7.17 -9.93
CA ASP A 213 12.27 8.27 -10.89
C ASP A 213 12.00 9.58 -10.15
N ALA A 214 13.00 10.45 -10.10
CA ALA A 214 12.91 11.78 -9.50
C ALA A 214 12.49 12.79 -10.57
N THR A 215 11.19 13.08 -10.63
CA THR A 215 10.61 14.15 -11.46
C THR A 215 11.00 15.50 -10.85
N GLN A 216 11.84 16.26 -11.55
CA GLN A 216 12.32 17.58 -11.11
C GLN A 216 11.29 18.69 -11.34
N THR A 217 11.46 19.81 -10.65
CA THR A 217 10.61 21.01 -10.76
C THR A 217 10.65 21.72 -12.12
N ASP A 218 11.63 21.40 -12.97
CA ASP A 218 11.70 21.83 -14.38
C ASP A 218 10.98 20.88 -15.36
N GLY A 219 10.43 19.77 -14.85
CA GLY A 219 9.80 18.71 -15.66
C GLY A 219 10.77 17.68 -16.24
N SER A 220 12.06 17.73 -15.90
CA SER A 220 13.01 16.67 -16.25
C SER A 220 12.86 15.45 -15.33
N HIS A 221 12.92 14.25 -15.90
CA HIS A 221 12.92 12.99 -15.16
C HIS A 221 14.35 12.52 -14.94
N ARG A 222 14.69 12.17 -13.70
CA ARG A 222 16.02 11.64 -13.34
C ARG A 222 15.85 10.27 -12.70
N VAL A 223 16.14 9.23 -13.48
CA VAL A 223 16.18 7.86 -12.99
C VAL A 223 17.49 7.61 -12.25
N PHE A 224 17.38 7.16 -11.01
CA PHE A 224 18.48 6.65 -10.18
C PHE A 224 18.22 5.18 -9.82
N SER A 225 19.26 4.47 -9.42
CA SER A 225 19.19 3.06 -9.02
C SER A 225 19.92 2.84 -7.70
N GLY A 226 19.61 1.77 -6.97
CA GLY A 226 20.44 1.38 -5.82
C GLY A 226 19.72 0.54 -4.78
N THR A 227 20.22 0.59 -3.54
CA THR A 227 19.80 -0.30 -2.45
C THR A 227 19.58 0.45 -1.14
N TYR A 228 18.62 -0.05 -0.36
CA TYR A 228 18.24 0.45 0.95
C TYR A 228 18.37 -0.67 1.98
N THR A 229 19.12 -0.45 3.05
CA THR A 229 19.18 -1.37 4.20
C THR A 229 18.22 -0.87 5.27
N VAL A 230 17.22 -1.67 5.60
CA VAL A 230 16.20 -1.39 6.63
C VAL A 230 16.39 -2.30 7.82
N ARG A 231 16.39 -1.74 9.03
CA ARG A 231 16.39 -2.48 10.30
C ARG A 231 15.45 -1.83 11.30
N ASP A 232 14.80 -2.66 12.13
CA ASP A 232 13.88 -2.20 13.18
C ASP A 232 12.77 -1.24 12.68
N GLY A 233 12.35 -1.40 11.41
CA GLY A 233 11.34 -0.56 10.77
C GLY A 233 11.85 0.81 10.29
N MET A 234 13.17 1.06 10.28
CA MET A 234 13.78 2.30 9.75
C MET A 234 14.92 2.01 8.76
N ILE A 235 15.11 2.88 7.78
CA ILE A 235 16.28 2.83 6.88
C ILE A 235 17.52 3.19 7.69
N VAL A 236 18.50 2.29 7.75
CA VAL A 236 19.80 2.50 8.42
C VAL A 236 20.92 2.85 7.44
N SER A 237 20.78 2.50 6.16
CA SER A 237 21.73 2.84 5.10
C SER A 237 21.02 2.88 3.75
N ALA A 238 21.55 3.66 2.82
CA ALA A 238 21.13 3.68 1.42
C ALA A 238 22.34 4.00 0.54
N ASP A 239 22.43 3.33 -0.59
CA ASP A 239 23.43 3.55 -1.63
C ASP A 239 22.67 3.75 -2.93
N ILE A 240 22.75 4.94 -3.53
CA ILE A 240 21.92 5.38 -4.67
C ILE A 240 22.81 6.12 -5.67
N HIS A 241 22.70 5.71 -6.94
CA HIS A 241 23.60 6.06 -8.04
C HIS A 241 22.88 5.96 -9.40
#